data_AF-A0A7R9BBK1-F1
#
_entry.id   AF-A0A7R9BBK1-F1
#
_cell.length_a   1.000
_cell.length_b   1.000
_cell.length_c   1.000
_cell.angle_alpha   90.00
_cell.angle_beta   90.00
_cell.angle_gamma   90.00
#
_symmetry.space_group_name_H-M   'P 1'
#
loop_
_entity.id
_entity.type
_entity.pdbx_description
1 polymer ?
#
loop_
_entity_poly.entity_id
_entity_poly.type
_entity_poly.pdbx_seq_one_letter_code
_entity_poly.pdbx_strand_id
1 'polypeptide(L)'
;LSWSVLFPQRHTSLTGETSVTVRMCVAVKRRLQLYYWKNNKFLELGEDLTVPDIPRALAWCNEVLCVGFKGDYILLKKDLFPTGKHLEPSITKLSDNTFALGKDTQSIFMDTEGNLALKYAVKWTDVPTVIAYDEPYLLALLSEGVEVRTIEPNLFIQSVVVPRPRMVFRAKRGLVYLASTAQVWCLQSLPLSRQIHVLLDQKQFQLALKLTNISDESDEEKDKNVFQIQTLFAFDLFYNKQFHESMREFIKLGTDPYDVIRLFPDLIPQESRSSQDQERLPKLQDRELENGLLALIEFLTEVS
;
A
#
# COMPACT_ATOMS: atom_id res chain seq x y z
N LEU A 1 -4.73 -30.59 9.84
CA LEU A 1 -3.82 -29.43 9.83
C LEU A 1 -4.53 -28.32 10.61
N SER A 2 -4.02 -27.97 11.78
CA SER A 2 -4.50 -26.84 12.58
C SER A 2 -3.85 -25.57 12.05
N TRP A 3 -4.63 -24.60 11.59
CA TRP A 3 -4.11 -23.29 11.23
C TRP A 3 -3.94 -22.46 12.50
N SER A 4 -2.79 -21.84 12.69
CA SER A 4 -2.54 -20.96 13.83
C SER A 4 -2.01 -19.61 13.38
N VAL A 5 -2.53 -18.54 13.98
CA VAL A 5 -2.05 -17.17 13.74
C VAL A 5 -1.69 -16.53 15.07
N LEU A 6 -0.50 -15.96 15.13
CA LEU A 6 -0.04 -15.15 16.26
C LEU A 6 -0.24 -13.67 15.93
N PHE A 7 -0.78 -12.93 16.89
CA PHE A 7 -0.97 -11.50 16.80
C PHE A 7 -0.34 -10.82 18.03
N PRO A 8 0.83 -10.17 17.89
CA PRO A 8 1.36 -9.32 18.94
C PRO A 8 0.60 -7.99 18.97
N GLN A 9 -0.03 -7.67 20.09
CA GLN A 9 -0.69 -6.40 20.34
C GLN A 9 0.15 -5.57 21.32
N ARG A 10 0.47 -4.32 20.94
CA ARG A 10 1.16 -3.38 21.83
C ARG A 10 0.13 -2.49 22.50
N HIS A 11 0.21 -2.37 23.82
CA HIS A 11 -0.61 -1.48 24.63
C HIS A 11 0.31 -0.49 25.33
N THR A 12 0.10 0.81 25.10
CA THR A 12 0.79 1.86 25.85
C THR A 12 -0.13 2.34 26.97
N SER A 13 0.30 2.20 28.22
CA SER A 13 -0.45 2.68 29.37
C SER A 13 -0.46 4.21 29.43
N LEU A 14 -1.37 4.77 30.24
CA LEU A 14 -1.40 6.20 30.57
C LEU A 14 -0.11 6.69 31.27
N THR A 15 0.71 5.76 31.80
CA THR A 15 2.03 6.03 32.40
C THR A 15 3.18 5.97 31.39
N GLY A 16 2.90 5.69 30.11
CA GLY A 16 3.90 5.54 29.04
C GLY A 16 4.54 4.16 28.97
N GLU A 17 4.11 3.20 29.79
CA GLU A 17 4.64 1.84 29.81
C GLU A 17 4.03 1.02 28.67
N THR A 18 4.89 0.49 27.79
CA THR A 18 4.44 -0.32 26.65
C THR A 18 4.46 -1.80 27.03
N SER A 19 3.29 -2.43 27.13
CA SER A 19 3.15 -3.88 27.32
C SER A 19 2.81 -4.56 25.99
N VAL A 20 3.43 -5.72 25.73
CA VAL A 20 3.14 -6.54 24.54
C VAL A 20 2.34 -7.75 24.97
N THR A 21 1.09 -7.82 24.52
CA THR A 21 0.22 -8.97 24.72
C THR A 21 0.20 -9.78 23.44
N VAL A 22 0.65 -11.03 23.47
CA VAL A 22 0.58 -11.93 22.31
C VAL A 22 -0.72 -12.71 22.38
N ARG A 23 -1.52 -12.69 21.31
CA ARG A 23 -2.70 -13.53 21.16
C ARG A 23 -2.45 -14.61 20.10
N MET A 24 -3.10 -15.74 20.26
CA MET A 24 -3.03 -16.86 19.31
C MET A 24 -4.45 -17.34 18.99
N CYS A 25 -4.74 -17.47 17.71
CA CYS A 25 -5.90 -18.23 17.24
C CYS A 25 -5.45 -19.60 16.77
N VAL A 26 -6.16 -20.65 17.14
CA VAL A 26 -5.96 -22.01 16.62
C VAL A 26 -7.28 -22.52 16.03
N ALA A 27 -7.27 -22.87 14.75
CA ALA A 27 -8.40 -23.54 14.11
C ALA A 27 -8.30 -25.05 14.27
N VAL A 28 -9.32 -25.66 14.88
CA VAL A 28 -9.49 -27.11 15.02
C VAL A 28 -10.84 -27.51 14.45
N LYS A 29 -10.84 -28.12 13.26
CA LYS A 29 -12.06 -28.43 12.49
C LYS A 29 -12.87 -27.14 12.27
N ARG A 30 -14.08 -27.04 12.83
CA ARG A 30 -15.00 -25.89 12.73
C ARG A 30 -15.02 -25.05 14.01
N ARG A 31 -13.95 -25.11 14.80
CA ARG A 31 -13.80 -24.35 16.04
C ARG A 31 -12.54 -23.52 16.01
N LEU A 32 -12.61 -22.32 16.56
CA LEU A 32 -11.48 -21.43 16.77
C LEU A 32 -11.26 -21.28 18.26
N GLN A 33 -10.07 -21.63 18.70
CA GLN A 33 -9.63 -21.55 20.08
C GLN A 33 -8.73 -20.31 20.20
N LEU A 34 -9.06 -19.43 21.15
CA LEU A 34 -8.34 -18.19 21.35
C LEU A 34 -7.51 -18.28 22.62
N TYR A 35 -6.24 -17.91 22.51
CA TYR A 35 -5.30 -17.89 23.62
C TYR A 35 -4.61 -16.53 23.72
N TYR A 36 -4.14 -16.18 24.92
CA TYR A 36 -3.23 -15.07 25.15
C TYR A 36 -2.00 -15.54 25.92
N TRP A 37 -0.86 -14.94 25.65
CA TRP A 37 0.40 -15.23 26.31
C TRP A 37 0.52 -14.42 27.60
N LYS A 38 0.71 -15.12 28.73
CA LYS A 38 0.98 -14.52 30.03
C LYS A 38 1.79 -15.48 30.88
N ASN A 39 2.77 -14.97 31.63
CA ASN A 39 3.59 -15.77 32.55
C ASN A 39 4.22 -17.02 31.90
N ASN A 40 4.78 -16.85 30.69
CA ASN A 40 5.38 -17.92 29.89
C ASN A 40 4.44 -19.08 29.50
N LYS A 41 3.13 -18.84 29.47
CA LYS A 41 2.12 -19.83 29.07
C LYS A 41 1.05 -19.19 28.19
N PHE A 42 0.48 -19.99 27.28
CA PHE A 42 -0.76 -19.63 26.59
C PHE A 42 -1.94 -20.01 27.47
N LEU A 43 -2.75 -19.01 27.82
CA LEU A 43 -3.99 -19.16 28.58
C LEU A 43 -5.16 -18.93 27.65
N GLU A 44 -6.26 -19.66 27.86
CA GLU A 44 -7.48 -19.50 27.07
C GLU A 44 -8.06 -18.09 27.28
N LEU A 45 -8.40 -17.42 26.18
CA LEU A 45 -8.99 -16.09 26.17
C LEU A 45 -10.51 -16.12 26.39
N GLY A 46 -11.14 -17.27 26.13
CA GLY A 46 -12.59 -17.46 26.26
C GLY A 46 -13.02 -18.81 25.68
N GLU A 47 -14.33 -18.98 25.49
CA GLU A 47 -14.90 -20.19 24.88
C GLU A 47 -14.54 -20.34 23.40
N ASP A 48 -14.54 -21.59 22.92
CA ASP A 48 -14.33 -21.92 21.51
C ASP A 48 -15.40 -21.27 20.61
N LEU A 49 -14.97 -20.53 19.60
CA LEU A 49 -15.88 -19.95 18.59
C LEU A 49 -16.19 -21.00 17.52
N THR A 50 -17.47 -21.26 17.26
CA THR A 50 -17.89 -22.15 16.17
C THR A 50 -18.04 -21.37 14.86
N VAL A 51 -17.51 -21.93 13.77
CA VAL A 51 -17.53 -21.33 12.44
C VAL A 51 -18.33 -22.18 11.42
N PRO A 52 -18.85 -21.57 10.33
CA PRO A 52 -19.71 -22.26 9.36
C PRO A 52 -19.01 -23.40 8.62
N ASP A 53 -17.70 -23.30 8.36
CA ASP A 53 -16.91 -24.35 7.72
C ASP A 53 -15.48 -24.44 8.33
N ILE A 54 -14.64 -25.34 7.83
CA ILE A 54 -13.27 -25.55 8.28
C ILE A 54 -12.39 -24.38 7.78
N PRO A 55 -11.80 -23.58 8.69
CA PRO A 55 -10.88 -22.50 8.32
C PRO A 55 -9.68 -23.02 7.52
N ARG A 56 -9.34 -22.29 6.46
CA ARG A 56 -8.19 -22.54 5.57
C ARG A 56 -7.21 -21.39 5.52
N ALA A 57 -7.66 -20.18 5.82
CA ALA A 57 -6.80 -19.03 6.02
C ALA A 57 -7.29 -18.25 7.25
N LEU A 58 -6.36 -17.67 7.99
CA LEU A 58 -6.65 -16.82 9.14
C LEU A 58 -5.74 -15.59 9.03
N ALA A 59 -6.28 -14.42 9.32
CA ALA A 59 -5.46 -13.23 9.55
C ALA A 59 -6.10 -12.36 10.63
N TRP A 60 -5.27 -11.87 11.53
CA TRP A 60 -5.71 -11.04 12.63
C TRP A 60 -5.36 -9.58 12.34
N CYS A 61 -6.32 -8.67 12.55
CA CYS A 61 -6.13 -7.24 12.42
C CYS A 61 -6.80 -6.54 13.62
N ASN A 62 -5.99 -5.96 14.50
CA ASN A 62 -6.43 -5.40 15.78
C ASN A 62 -7.27 -6.35 16.62
N GLU A 63 -8.57 -6.12 16.70
CA GLU A 63 -9.54 -6.91 17.48
C GLU A 63 -10.42 -7.79 16.60
N VAL A 64 -10.14 -7.84 15.28
CA VAL A 64 -10.94 -8.56 14.29
C VAL A 64 -10.12 -9.68 13.67
N LEU A 65 -10.71 -10.87 13.67
CA LEU A 65 -10.16 -12.05 13.02
C LEU A 65 -10.90 -12.29 11.71
N CYS A 66 -10.17 -12.20 10.60
CA CYS A 66 -10.64 -12.60 9.29
C CYS A 66 -10.38 -14.09 9.08
N VAL A 67 -11.40 -14.82 8.66
CA VAL A 67 -11.36 -16.27 8.44
C VAL A 67 -11.77 -16.57 7.01
N GLY A 68 -10.92 -17.29 6.31
CA GLY A 68 -11.19 -17.79 4.97
C GLY A 68 -11.56 -19.26 5.03
N PHE A 69 -12.66 -19.61 4.39
CA PHE A 69 -13.10 -20.98 4.15
C PHE A 69 -12.90 -21.37 2.70
N LYS A 70 -13.29 -22.59 2.38
CA LYS A 70 -13.47 -23.00 1.01
C LYS A 70 -14.69 -22.30 0.42
N GLY A 71 -14.50 -21.25 -0.38
CA GLY A 71 -15.63 -20.62 -1.07
C GLY A 71 -16.19 -19.36 -0.40
N ASP A 72 -15.80 -19.00 0.83
CA ASP A 72 -16.28 -17.79 1.52
C ASP A 72 -15.25 -17.18 2.49
N TYR A 73 -15.41 -15.90 2.82
CA TYR A 73 -14.69 -15.24 3.92
C TYR A 73 -15.69 -14.76 4.98
N ILE A 74 -15.28 -14.69 6.24
CA ILE A 74 -16.02 -14.00 7.30
C ILE A 74 -15.07 -13.13 8.13
N LEU A 75 -15.59 -12.03 8.69
CA LEU A 75 -14.96 -11.38 9.83
C LEU A 75 -15.67 -11.88 11.07
N LEU A 76 -14.92 -12.29 12.09
CA LEU A 76 -15.55 -12.68 13.35
C LEU A 76 -16.01 -11.42 14.08
N LYS A 77 -17.26 -11.08 13.73
CA LYS A 77 -18.24 -10.09 14.20
C LYS A 77 -19.29 -9.81 13.09
N LYS A 78 -19.07 -10.21 11.82
CA LYS A 78 -19.98 -10.07 10.64
C LYS A 78 -19.54 -10.91 9.41
N ASP A 79 -20.47 -11.54 8.69
CA ASP A 79 -20.18 -12.33 7.47
C ASP A 79 -19.73 -11.46 6.28
N LEU A 80 -18.84 -11.98 5.42
CA LEU A 80 -18.35 -11.31 4.20
C LEU A 80 -18.64 -12.12 2.92
N PHE A 81 -18.33 -11.50 1.77
CA PHE A 81 -18.56 -11.99 0.41
C PHE A 81 -17.94 -13.37 0.11
N PRO A 82 -18.50 -14.10 -0.87
CA PRO A 82 -17.96 -15.38 -1.31
C PRO A 82 -16.59 -15.26 -1.98
N THR A 83 -15.71 -16.23 -1.68
CA THR A 83 -14.50 -16.58 -2.44
C THR A 83 -14.93 -16.96 -3.86
N GLY A 84 -14.08 -16.68 -4.83
CA GLY A 84 -14.36 -16.93 -6.25
C GLY A 84 -14.44 -18.42 -6.60
N LYS A 85 -14.30 -18.72 -7.89
CA LYS A 85 -14.27 -20.10 -8.42
C LYS A 85 -13.09 -20.90 -7.89
N HIS A 86 -12.02 -20.23 -7.45
CA HIS A 86 -10.92 -20.86 -6.72
C HIS A 86 -11.31 -21.14 -5.26
N LEU A 87 -11.01 -22.35 -4.82
CA LEU A 87 -11.51 -22.91 -3.56
C LEU A 87 -10.59 -22.67 -2.36
N GLU A 88 -9.35 -22.22 -2.59
CA GLU A 88 -8.41 -21.89 -1.50
C GLU A 88 -8.45 -20.39 -1.21
N PRO A 89 -8.78 -19.98 0.03
CA PRO A 89 -8.75 -18.58 0.41
C PRO A 89 -7.32 -18.11 0.65
N SER A 90 -7.06 -16.84 0.35
CA SER A 90 -5.79 -16.18 0.65
C SER A 90 -6.05 -14.84 1.33
N ILE A 91 -5.46 -14.62 2.51
CA ILE A 91 -5.66 -13.43 3.32
C ILE A 91 -4.29 -12.88 3.71
N THR A 92 -4.08 -11.57 3.56
CA THR A 92 -2.95 -10.88 4.19
C THR A 92 -3.42 -9.59 4.84
N LYS A 93 -2.88 -9.29 6.03
CA LYS A 93 -3.05 -7.98 6.67
C LYS A 93 -2.23 -6.95 5.89
N LEU A 94 -2.81 -5.77 5.65
CA LEU A 94 -2.13 -4.63 5.02
C LEU A 94 -1.76 -3.55 6.02
N SER A 95 -2.72 -3.20 6.87
CA SER A 95 -2.61 -2.16 7.88
C SER A 95 -3.36 -2.61 9.14
N ASP A 96 -3.40 -1.79 10.17
CA ASP A 96 -4.17 -2.06 11.39
C ASP A 96 -5.69 -2.02 11.20
N ASN A 97 -6.18 -1.65 10.02
CA ASN A 97 -7.61 -1.68 9.75
C ASN A 97 -7.99 -2.31 8.41
N THR A 98 -7.06 -2.99 7.71
CA THR A 98 -7.34 -3.44 6.34
C THR A 98 -6.69 -4.77 6.01
N PHE A 99 -7.43 -5.61 5.29
CA PHE A 99 -6.99 -6.88 4.72
C PHE A 99 -7.01 -6.83 3.20
N ALA A 100 -6.14 -7.61 2.57
CA ALA A 100 -6.31 -8.04 1.18
C ALA A 100 -6.81 -9.49 1.16
N LEU A 101 -7.92 -9.70 0.46
CA LEU A 101 -8.58 -10.99 0.28
C LEU A 101 -8.47 -11.42 -1.18
N GLY A 102 -8.04 -12.65 -1.42
CA GLY A 102 -7.97 -13.21 -2.78
C GLY A 102 -9.34 -13.65 -3.28
N LYS A 103 -9.65 -13.33 -4.53
CA LYS A 103 -10.83 -13.78 -5.25
C LYS A 103 -10.47 -14.01 -6.72
N ASP A 104 -10.39 -15.27 -7.13
CA ASP A 104 -9.92 -15.66 -8.47
C ASP A 104 -8.54 -15.05 -8.76
N THR A 105 -8.39 -14.30 -9.85
CA THR A 105 -7.16 -13.59 -10.21
C THR A 105 -7.10 -12.17 -9.62
N GLN A 106 -7.83 -11.88 -8.55
CA GLN A 106 -7.92 -10.53 -7.98
C GLN A 106 -7.66 -10.51 -6.48
N SER A 107 -7.13 -9.40 -5.98
CA SER A 107 -7.10 -9.04 -4.56
C SER A 107 -8.06 -7.90 -4.29
N ILE A 108 -9.02 -8.13 -3.40
CA ILE A 108 -10.00 -7.16 -2.94
C ILE A 108 -9.58 -6.66 -1.56
N PHE A 109 -9.79 -5.38 -1.30
CA PHE A 109 -9.37 -4.73 -0.06
C PHE A 109 -10.55 -4.43 0.83
N MET A 110 -10.44 -4.82 2.10
CA MET A 110 -11.55 -4.75 3.04
C MET A 110 -11.12 -4.24 4.39
N ASP A 111 -11.92 -3.36 4.97
CA ASP A 111 -11.70 -2.89 6.33
C ASP A 111 -12.16 -3.89 7.40
N THR A 112 -11.93 -3.60 8.67
CA THR A 112 -12.37 -4.47 9.78
C THR A 112 -13.88 -4.40 10.07
N GLU A 113 -14.62 -3.49 9.41
CA GLU A 113 -16.07 -3.35 9.50
C GLU A 113 -16.82 -4.13 8.40
N GLY A 114 -16.05 -4.67 7.43
CA GLY A 114 -16.53 -5.43 6.30
C GLY A 114 -16.89 -4.60 5.06
N ASN A 115 -16.50 -3.32 5.02
CA ASN A 115 -16.66 -2.48 3.85
C ASN A 115 -15.43 -2.55 2.95
N LEU A 116 -15.64 -2.28 1.66
CA LEU A 116 -14.53 -2.20 0.71
C LEU A 116 -13.63 -1.01 1.05
N ALA A 117 -12.39 -1.28 1.42
CA ALA A 117 -11.41 -0.24 1.73
C ALA A 117 -10.95 0.49 0.46
N LEU A 118 -10.99 -0.19 -0.69
CA LEU A 118 -10.71 0.39 -2.01
C LEU A 118 -11.80 0.00 -3.00
N LYS A 119 -12.14 0.94 -3.89
CA LYS A 119 -13.17 0.75 -4.93
C LYS A 119 -12.72 -0.18 -6.08
N TYR A 120 -11.42 -0.45 -6.18
CA TYR A 120 -10.84 -1.31 -7.20
C TYR A 120 -10.10 -2.50 -6.58
N ALA A 121 -9.90 -3.53 -7.38
CA ALA A 121 -9.11 -4.71 -7.02
C ALA A 121 -7.77 -4.70 -7.76
N VAL A 122 -6.73 -5.26 -7.16
CA VAL A 122 -5.49 -5.58 -7.88
C VAL A 122 -5.72 -6.87 -8.68
N LYS A 123 -5.47 -6.83 -9.99
CA LYS A 123 -5.64 -7.99 -10.88
C LYS A 123 -4.28 -8.63 -11.16
N TRP A 124 -4.15 -9.92 -10.95
CA TRP A 124 -2.93 -10.70 -11.17
C TRP A 124 -2.93 -11.34 -12.56
N THR A 125 -1.76 -11.78 -13.03
CA THR A 125 -1.65 -12.50 -14.31
C THR A 125 -2.21 -13.92 -14.25
N ASP A 126 -2.19 -14.55 -13.07
CA ASP A 126 -2.75 -15.87 -12.78
C ASP A 126 -3.39 -15.88 -11.38
N VAL A 127 -4.05 -16.98 -10.99
CA VAL A 127 -4.68 -17.14 -9.68
C VAL A 127 -3.61 -17.24 -8.59
N PRO A 128 -3.56 -16.30 -7.62
CA PRO A 128 -2.63 -16.39 -6.52
C PRO A 128 -2.93 -17.58 -5.62
N THR A 129 -1.91 -18.37 -5.32
CA THR A 129 -1.98 -19.40 -4.27
C THR A 129 -1.83 -18.77 -2.89
N VAL A 130 -0.94 -17.79 -2.76
CA VAL A 130 -0.73 -17.02 -1.53
C VAL A 130 -0.50 -15.56 -1.89
N ILE A 131 -1.04 -14.66 -1.09
CA ILE A 131 -0.76 -13.23 -1.17
C ILE A 131 -0.01 -12.83 0.10
N ALA A 132 1.05 -12.04 -0.05
CA ALA A 132 1.79 -11.46 1.05
C ALA A 132 1.94 -9.96 0.84
N TYR A 133 2.10 -9.22 1.94
CA TYR A 133 2.30 -7.78 1.89
C TYR A 133 3.63 -7.40 2.55
N ASP A 134 4.47 -6.71 1.80
CA ASP A 134 5.71 -6.08 2.25
C ASP A 134 5.68 -4.61 1.84
N GLU A 135 5.15 -3.76 2.72
CA GLU A 135 4.83 -2.36 2.44
C GLU A 135 5.90 -1.62 1.60
N PRO A 136 5.51 -0.99 0.47
CA PRO A 136 4.15 -0.84 -0.07
C PRO A 136 3.76 -1.92 -1.11
N TYR A 137 4.53 -3.00 -1.20
CA TYR A 137 4.42 -4.02 -2.23
C TYR A 137 3.48 -5.16 -1.81
N LEU A 138 2.58 -5.50 -2.72
CA LEU A 138 1.76 -6.69 -2.66
C LEU A 138 2.39 -7.77 -3.54
N LEU A 139 2.64 -8.93 -2.95
CA LEU A 139 3.24 -10.08 -3.61
C LEU A 139 2.21 -11.17 -3.79
N ALA A 140 2.15 -11.77 -4.97
CA ALA A 140 1.32 -12.94 -5.26
C ALA A 140 2.19 -14.11 -5.69
N LEU A 141 2.04 -15.27 -5.04
CA LEU A 141 2.59 -16.53 -5.50
C LEU A 141 1.69 -17.10 -6.59
N LEU A 142 2.22 -17.19 -7.79
CA LEU A 142 1.59 -17.76 -8.96
C LEU A 142 2.21 -19.11 -9.30
N SER A 143 1.64 -19.81 -10.28
CA SER A 143 2.12 -21.11 -10.76
C SER A 143 3.59 -21.08 -11.21
N GLU A 144 3.98 -20.01 -11.90
CA GLU A 144 5.31 -19.84 -12.52
C GLU A 144 6.28 -18.94 -11.74
N GLY A 145 5.86 -18.41 -10.57
CA GLY A 145 6.74 -17.54 -9.79
C GLY A 145 6.03 -16.59 -8.84
N VAL A 146 6.65 -15.43 -8.63
CA VAL A 146 6.10 -14.37 -7.77
C VAL A 146 5.92 -13.09 -8.57
N GLU A 147 4.70 -12.57 -8.54
CA GLU A 147 4.36 -11.27 -9.12
C GLU A 147 4.31 -10.20 -8.04
N VAL A 148 4.94 -9.05 -8.30
CA VAL A 148 5.03 -7.93 -7.36
C VAL A 148 4.30 -6.73 -7.96
N ARG A 149 3.35 -6.20 -7.19
CA ARG A 149 2.54 -5.02 -7.55
C ARG A 149 2.46 -4.04 -6.39
N THR A 150 2.00 -2.84 -6.66
CA THR A 150 1.58 -1.88 -5.63
C THR A 150 0.07 -1.76 -5.60
N ILE A 151 -0.48 -1.38 -4.45
CA ILE A 151 -1.92 -1.19 -4.27
C ILE A 151 -2.34 0.16 -4.82
N GLU A 152 -1.68 1.22 -4.38
CA GLU A 152 -1.96 2.59 -4.79
C GLU A 152 -0.63 3.35 -4.96
N PRO A 153 -0.32 3.86 -6.16
CA PRO A 153 -0.99 3.54 -7.42
C PRO A 153 -0.97 2.04 -7.72
N ASN A 154 -1.93 1.53 -8.49
CA ASN A 154 -2.00 0.11 -8.86
C ASN A 154 -1.04 -0.16 -10.03
N LEU A 155 0.23 -0.45 -9.71
CA LEU A 155 1.29 -0.65 -10.69
C LEU A 155 1.80 -2.09 -10.67
N PHE A 156 2.15 -2.59 -11.85
CA PHE A 156 2.99 -3.77 -11.99
C PHE A 156 4.45 -3.36 -11.80
N ILE A 157 5.15 -4.01 -10.89
CA ILE A 157 6.56 -3.73 -10.61
C ILE A 157 7.44 -4.72 -11.33
N GLN A 158 7.27 -6.02 -11.06
CA GLN A 158 8.05 -7.09 -11.68
C GLN A 158 7.43 -8.47 -11.46
N SER A 159 7.92 -9.44 -12.21
CA SER A 159 7.69 -10.87 -11.95
C SER A 159 9.03 -11.59 -11.84
N VAL A 160 9.15 -12.48 -10.87
CA VAL A 160 10.34 -13.29 -10.62
C VAL A 160 9.97 -14.75 -10.83
N VAL A 161 10.63 -15.39 -11.80
CA VAL A 161 10.41 -16.81 -12.09
C VAL A 161 10.96 -17.64 -10.94
N VAL A 162 10.08 -18.41 -10.31
CA VAL A 162 10.42 -19.33 -9.22
C VAL A 162 9.67 -20.63 -9.51
N PRO A 163 10.34 -21.78 -9.55
CA PRO A 163 9.67 -23.02 -9.92
C PRO A 163 8.76 -23.51 -8.78
N ARG A 164 7.44 -23.46 -9.01
CA ARG A 164 6.40 -24.03 -8.14
C ARG A 164 6.51 -23.58 -6.67
N PRO A 165 6.54 -22.26 -6.37
CA PRO A 165 6.55 -21.77 -5.01
C PRO A 165 5.22 -22.14 -4.33
N ARG A 166 5.28 -22.53 -3.05
CA ARG A 166 4.10 -22.93 -2.27
C ARG A 166 3.88 -22.08 -1.03
N MET A 167 4.94 -21.48 -0.52
CA MET A 167 4.90 -20.69 0.70
C MET A 167 5.67 -19.40 0.51
N VAL A 168 5.18 -18.36 1.17
CA VAL A 168 5.84 -17.06 1.30
C VAL A 168 5.85 -16.66 2.76
N PHE A 169 6.98 -16.12 3.19
CA PHE A 169 7.16 -15.63 4.54
C PHE A 169 7.93 -14.32 4.52
N ARG A 170 7.28 -13.24 4.93
CA ARG A 170 7.94 -11.95 5.13
C ARG A 170 8.68 -11.98 6.46
N ALA A 171 10.01 -11.95 6.43
CA ALA A 171 10.83 -11.94 7.63
C ALA A 171 10.96 -10.53 8.22
N LYS A 172 11.24 -9.54 7.37
CA LYS A 172 11.26 -8.11 7.70
C LYS A 172 11.03 -7.31 6.42
N ARG A 173 10.92 -5.98 6.53
CA ARG A 173 10.80 -5.11 5.35
C ARG A 173 11.96 -5.38 4.37
N GLY A 174 11.61 -5.63 3.11
CA GLY A 174 12.56 -5.92 2.06
C GLY A 174 13.20 -7.31 2.10
N LEU A 175 12.73 -8.22 2.98
CA LEU A 175 13.26 -9.57 3.09
C LEU A 175 12.13 -10.60 3.15
N VAL A 176 11.94 -11.31 2.04
CA VAL A 176 10.87 -12.30 1.86
C VAL A 176 11.47 -13.64 1.48
N TYR A 177 11.09 -14.70 2.20
CA TYR A 177 11.46 -16.07 1.86
C TYR A 177 10.35 -16.75 1.08
N LEU A 178 10.73 -17.49 0.04
CA LEU A 178 9.85 -18.35 -0.72
C LEU A 178 10.27 -19.78 -0.53
N ALA A 179 9.33 -20.71 -0.40
CA ALA A 179 9.65 -22.13 -0.33
C ALA A 179 8.79 -22.94 -1.29
N SER A 180 9.43 -23.92 -1.93
CA SER A 180 8.80 -25.04 -2.62
C SER A 180 9.01 -26.31 -1.78
N THR A 181 8.64 -27.47 -2.33
CA THR A 181 8.94 -28.76 -1.67
C THR A 181 10.43 -29.10 -1.64
N ALA A 182 11.27 -28.43 -2.44
CA ALA A 182 12.67 -28.81 -2.65
C ALA A 182 13.68 -27.67 -2.39
N GLN A 183 13.26 -26.42 -2.50
CA GLN A 183 14.15 -25.26 -2.45
C GLN A 183 13.51 -24.12 -1.67
N VAL A 184 14.38 -23.32 -1.05
CA VAL A 184 14.02 -22.06 -0.41
C VAL A 184 14.80 -20.95 -1.10
N TRP A 185 14.09 -19.89 -1.48
CA TRP A 185 14.67 -18.69 -2.07
C TRP A 185 14.54 -17.53 -1.10
N CYS A 186 15.50 -16.62 -1.17
CA CYS A 186 15.50 -15.37 -0.44
C CYS A 186 15.35 -14.23 -1.44
N LEU A 187 14.22 -13.53 -1.39
CA LEU A 187 13.99 -12.29 -2.12
C LEU A 187 14.39 -11.12 -1.21
N GLN A 188 15.39 -10.38 -1.66
CA GLN A 188 15.85 -9.17 -0.98
C GLN A 188 15.55 -7.96 -1.85
N SER A 189 14.87 -6.96 -1.29
CA SER A 189 14.62 -5.70 -1.98
C SER A 189 15.90 -4.89 -2.12
N LEU A 190 15.97 -4.07 -3.16
CA LEU A 190 17.00 -3.04 -3.27
C LEU A 190 16.84 -2.00 -2.14
N PRO A 191 17.89 -1.24 -1.80
CA PRO A 191 17.75 -0.10 -0.89
C PRO A 191 16.72 0.92 -1.40
N LEU A 192 15.91 1.48 -0.50
CA LEU A 192 14.83 2.41 -0.87
C LEU A 192 15.34 3.64 -1.62
N SER A 193 16.51 4.18 -1.26
CA SER A 193 17.14 5.29 -1.98
C SER A 193 17.33 5.01 -3.47
N ARG A 194 17.79 3.80 -3.83
CA ARG A 194 17.91 3.40 -5.24
C ARG A 194 16.56 3.23 -5.92
N GLN A 195 15.58 2.68 -5.20
CA GLN A 195 14.22 2.53 -5.74
C GLN A 195 13.59 3.89 -6.02
N ILE A 196 13.73 4.85 -5.11
CA ILE A 196 13.25 6.23 -5.27
C ILE A 196 13.86 6.87 -6.52
N HIS A 197 15.17 6.80 -6.71
CA HIS A 197 15.81 7.35 -7.91
C HIS A 197 15.24 6.76 -9.21
N VAL A 198 15.10 5.44 -9.30
CA VAL A 198 14.51 4.77 -10.48
C VAL A 198 13.06 5.22 -10.71
N LEU A 199 12.28 5.40 -9.63
CA LEU A 199 10.90 5.85 -9.74
C LEU A 199 10.80 7.31 -10.20
N LEU A 200 11.72 8.18 -9.77
CA LEU A 200 11.77 9.56 -10.23
C LEU A 200 12.10 9.65 -11.73
N ASP A 201 13.05 8.84 -12.20
CA ASP A 201 13.37 8.74 -13.64
C ASP A 201 12.17 8.23 -14.46
N GLN A 202 11.35 7.36 -13.86
CA GLN A 202 10.10 6.85 -14.45
C GLN A 202 8.89 7.75 -14.23
N LYS A 203 9.06 8.93 -13.62
CA LYS A 203 7.99 9.88 -13.25
C LYS A 203 6.90 9.27 -12.35
N GLN A 204 7.23 8.22 -11.59
CA GLN A 204 6.34 7.57 -10.64
C GLN A 204 6.41 8.25 -9.27
N PHE A 205 6.07 9.55 -9.22
CA PHE A 205 6.24 10.39 -8.04
C PHE A 205 5.45 9.90 -6.82
N GLN A 206 4.21 9.46 -7.02
CA GLN A 206 3.36 8.99 -5.91
C GLN A 206 3.96 7.79 -5.17
N LEU A 207 4.54 6.83 -5.90
CA LEU A 207 5.22 5.70 -5.29
C LEU A 207 6.54 6.12 -4.65
N ALA A 208 7.30 7.02 -5.28
CA ALA A 208 8.52 7.58 -4.70
C ALA A 208 8.26 8.29 -3.35
N LEU A 209 7.17 9.05 -3.24
CA LEU A 209 6.73 9.67 -1.99
C LEU A 209 6.39 8.63 -0.93
N LYS A 210 5.65 7.56 -1.29
CA LYS A 210 5.35 6.46 -0.37
C LYS A 210 6.62 5.78 0.12
N LEU A 211 7.59 5.52 -0.75
CA LEU A 211 8.89 4.93 -0.36
C LEU A 211 9.72 5.85 0.55
N THR A 212 9.66 7.16 0.32
CA THR A 212 10.36 8.15 1.15
C THR A 212 9.79 8.18 2.56
N ASN A 213 8.46 8.20 2.71
CA ASN A 213 7.82 8.21 4.02
C ASN A 213 8.13 6.97 4.88
N ILE A 214 8.30 5.81 4.24
CA ILE A 214 8.64 4.57 4.93
C ILE A 214 10.15 4.35 5.08
N SER A 215 11.01 5.27 4.64
CA SER A 215 12.46 5.10 4.76
C SER A 215 12.91 5.09 6.23
N ASP A 216 14.14 4.63 6.48
CA ASP A 216 14.76 4.66 7.82
C ASP A 216 15.54 5.98 8.06
N GLU A 217 15.37 6.97 7.19
CA GLU A 217 16.01 8.29 7.30
C GLU A 217 15.40 9.12 8.44
N SER A 218 16.08 10.20 8.84
CA SER A 218 15.55 11.12 9.86
C SER A 218 14.31 11.86 9.34
N ASP A 219 13.45 12.32 10.25
CA ASP A 219 12.24 13.06 9.84
C ASP A 219 12.60 14.34 9.07
N GLU A 220 13.70 15.03 9.43
CA GLU A 220 14.21 16.20 8.72
C GLU A 220 14.64 15.88 7.26
N GLU A 221 15.33 14.74 7.07
CA GLU A 221 15.74 14.29 5.74
C GLU A 221 14.54 13.86 4.90
N LYS A 222 13.57 13.18 5.52
CA LYS A 222 12.31 12.79 4.88
C LYS A 222 11.53 14.00 4.43
N ASP A 223 11.33 15.00 5.29
CA ASP A 223 10.57 16.21 4.95
C ASP A 223 11.21 16.95 3.79
N LYS A 224 12.55 17.04 3.78
CA LYS A 224 13.30 17.62 2.67
C LYS A 224 13.12 16.83 1.37
N ASN A 225 13.24 15.50 1.43
CA ASN A 225 13.09 14.62 0.26
C ASN A 225 11.65 14.65 -0.27
N VAL A 226 10.65 14.60 0.63
CA VAL A 226 9.23 14.72 0.30
C VAL A 226 8.95 16.04 -0.38
N PHE A 227 9.43 17.15 0.18
CA PHE A 227 9.29 18.48 -0.43
C PHE A 227 9.87 18.49 -1.85
N GLN A 228 11.11 18.02 -2.04
CA GLN A 228 11.74 17.97 -3.36
C GLN A 228 10.95 17.13 -4.37
N ILE A 229 10.52 15.93 -3.98
CA ILE A 229 9.77 15.03 -4.86
C ILE A 229 8.39 15.62 -5.19
N GLN A 230 7.70 16.21 -4.22
CA GLN A 230 6.42 16.89 -4.43
C GLN A 230 6.57 18.11 -5.34
N THR A 231 7.63 18.90 -5.20
CA THR A 231 7.92 20.01 -6.12
C THR A 231 8.07 19.50 -7.55
N LEU A 232 8.88 18.45 -7.76
CA LEU A 232 9.03 17.83 -9.08
C LEU A 232 7.70 17.30 -9.63
N PHE A 233 6.87 16.71 -8.78
CA PHE A 233 5.54 16.22 -9.14
C PHE A 233 4.59 17.35 -9.56
N ALA A 234 4.54 18.44 -8.80
CA ALA A 234 3.71 19.61 -9.10
C ALA A 234 4.07 20.21 -10.46
N PHE A 235 5.36 20.36 -10.74
CA PHE A 235 5.83 20.80 -12.06
C PHE A 235 5.51 19.79 -13.16
N ASP A 236 5.72 18.49 -12.96
CA ASP A 236 5.40 17.48 -13.97
C ASP A 236 3.91 17.46 -14.33
N LEU A 237 3.02 17.58 -13.33
CA LEU A 237 1.57 17.76 -13.55
C LEU A 237 1.29 19.00 -14.40
N PHE A 238 1.98 20.11 -14.15
CA PHE A 238 1.84 21.34 -14.94
C PHE A 238 2.26 21.11 -16.40
N TYR A 239 3.43 20.51 -16.62
CA TYR A 239 3.94 20.20 -17.96
C TYR A 239 3.03 19.22 -18.72
N ASN A 240 2.38 18.30 -18.00
CA ASN A 240 1.39 17.38 -18.54
C ASN A 240 -0.03 17.99 -18.67
N LYS A 241 -0.17 19.31 -18.44
CA LYS A 241 -1.42 20.08 -18.60
C LYS A 241 -2.51 19.72 -17.60
N GLN A 242 -2.15 19.05 -16.50
CA GLN A 242 -3.04 18.76 -15.37
C GLN A 242 -3.03 19.94 -14.39
N PHE A 243 -3.46 21.11 -14.86
CA PHE A 243 -3.30 22.38 -14.14
C PHE A 243 -3.94 22.38 -12.75
N HIS A 244 -5.20 21.97 -12.61
CA HIS A 244 -5.85 21.96 -11.28
C HIS A 244 -5.16 21.04 -10.28
N GLU A 245 -4.68 19.85 -10.70
CA GLU A 245 -3.96 18.94 -9.80
C GLU A 245 -2.61 19.52 -9.42
N SER A 246 -1.89 20.11 -10.38
CA SER A 246 -0.64 20.82 -10.14
C SER A 246 -0.81 21.96 -9.13
N MET A 247 -1.84 22.81 -9.30
CA MET A 247 -2.14 23.90 -8.37
C MET A 247 -2.41 23.40 -6.95
N ARG A 248 -3.18 22.32 -6.79
CA ARG A 248 -3.41 21.71 -5.46
C ARG A 248 -2.11 21.26 -4.80
N GLU A 249 -1.17 20.71 -5.56
CA GLU A 249 0.14 20.35 -5.02
C GLU A 249 0.97 21.59 -4.66
N PHE A 250 0.93 22.67 -5.45
CA PHE A 250 1.60 23.94 -5.11
C PHE A 250 1.07 24.58 -3.82
N ILE A 251 -0.25 24.50 -3.58
CA ILE A 251 -0.89 24.97 -2.34
C ILE A 251 -0.40 24.15 -1.15
N LYS A 252 -0.40 22.81 -1.26
CA LYS A 252 0.11 21.92 -0.19
C LYS A 252 1.57 22.22 0.16
N LEU A 253 2.37 22.60 -0.84
CA LEU A 253 3.78 22.96 -0.68
C LEU A 253 3.99 24.37 -0.11
N GLY A 254 2.94 25.21 -0.05
CA GLY A 254 3.09 26.63 0.30
C GLY A 254 3.98 27.39 -0.68
N THR A 255 3.91 27.04 -1.97
CA THR A 255 4.73 27.66 -3.02
C THR A 255 4.35 29.12 -3.18
N ASP A 256 5.34 30.01 -3.31
CA ASP A 256 5.09 31.44 -3.52
C ASP A 256 4.21 31.64 -4.77
N PRO A 257 3.08 32.36 -4.67
CA PRO A 257 2.25 32.67 -5.83
C PRO A 257 3.02 33.26 -7.01
N TYR A 258 4.08 34.03 -6.75
CA TYR A 258 4.95 34.57 -7.78
C TYR A 258 5.62 33.46 -8.61
N ASP A 259 6.12 32.40 -7.98
CA ASP A 259 6.76 31.28 -8.68
C ASP A 259 5.77 30.48 -9.52
N VAL A 260 4.51 30.37 -9.07
CA VAL A 260 3.44 29.73 -9.85
C VAL A 260 3.01 30.61 -11.04
N ILE A 261 2.86 31.93 -10.86
CA ILE A 261 2.53 32.87 -11.95
C ILE A 261 3.63 32.86 -13.02
N ARG A 262 4.90 32.69 -12.64
CA ARG A 262 6.03 32.60 -13.58
C ARG A 262 5.92 31.48 -14.59
N LEU A 263 5.17 30.43 -14.29
CA LEU A 263 4.90 29.33 -15.22
C LEU A 263 4.05 29.74 -16.42
N PHE A 264 3.35 30.87 -16.35
CA PHE A 264 2.45 31.34 -17.41
C PHE A 264 3.14 32.37 -18.31
N PRO A 265 3.38 32.04 -19.59
CA PRO A 265 4.15 32.89 -20.49
C PRO A 265 3.61 34.32 -20.62
N ASP A 266 2.30 34.52 -20.59
CA ASP A 266 1.70 35.81 -20.95
C ASP A 266 1.43 36.74 -19.76
N LEU A 267 1.67 36.29 -18.52
CA LEU A 267 1.37 37.05 -17.31
C LEU A 267 2.53 37.88 -16.77
N ILE A 268 3.75 37.70 -17.29
CA ILE A 268 4.95 38.41 -16.80
C ILE A 268 5.63 39.14 -17.96
N PRO A 269 6.07 40.40 -17.77
CA PRO A 269 6.83 41.13 -18.78
C PRO A 269 8.05 40.34 -19.28
N GLN A 270 8.22 40.26 -20.60
CA GLN A 270 9.32 39.53 -21.25
C GLN A 270 10.72 39.94 -20.76
N GLU A 271 10.87 41.18 -20.28
CA GLU A 271 12.12 41.77 -19.76
C GLU A 271 12.60 41.16 -18.44
N SER A 272 11.73 40.49 -17.68
CA SER A 272 12.08 39.82 -16.41
C SER A 272 12.40 38.33 -16.56
N ARG A 273 12.38 37.78 -17.78
CA ARG A 273 12.67 36.36 -18.03
C ARG A 273 14.11 36.13 -18.47
N SER A 274 14.78 35.19 -17.81
CA SER A 274 16.04 34.66 -18.32
C SER A 274 15.80 33.80 -19.56
N SER A 275 16.73 33.80 -20.52
CA SER A 275 16.60 33.02 -21.77
C SER A 275 16.47 31.52 -21.52
N GLN A 276 16.96 31.02 -20.38
CA GLN A 276 16.85 29.61 -19.97
C GLN A 276 15.44 29.24 -19.47
N ASP A 277 14.69 30.19 -18.90
CA ASP A 277 13.31 29.96 -18.44
C ASP A 277 12.35 29.80 -19.63
N GLN A 278 12.62 30.47 -20.75
CA GLN A 278 11.77 30.43 -21.94
C GLN A 278 11.84 29.09 -22.69
N GLU A 279 12.99 28.40 -22.68
CA GLU A 279 13.14 27.09 -23.35
C GLU A 279 12.53 25.93 -22.54
N ARG A 280 12.41 26.10 -21.21
CA ARG A 280 11.93 25.03 -20.32
C ARG A 280 10.41 24.98 -20.20
N LEU A 281 9.72 26.10 -20.40
CA LEU A 281 8.27 26.19 -20.25
C LEU A 281 7.53 25.52 -21.42
N PRO A 282 6.39 24.86 -21.16
CA PRO A 282 5.61 24.25 -22.21
C PRO A 282 4.96 25.35 -23.07
N LYS A 283 5.02 25.20 -24.40
CA LYS A 283 4.24 26.05 -25.30
C LYS A 283 2.77 25.67 -25.17
N LEU A 284 2.01 26.48 -24.43
CA LEU A 284 0.58 26.29 -24.23
C LEU A 284 -0.20 26.78 -25.45
N GLN A 285 -1.17 26.00 -25.91
CA GLN A 285 -2.15 26.46 -26.91
C GLN A 285 -3.24 27.30 -26.22
N ASP A 286 -3.98 28.13 -26.96
CA ASP A 286 -4.98 29.06 -26.41
C ASP A 286 -5.96 28.43 -25.42
N ARG A 287 -6.49 27.23 -25.73
CA ARG A 287 -7.42 26.50 -24.85
C ARG A 287 -6.75 25.96 -23.58
N GLU A 288 -5.48 25.58 -23.68
CA GLU A 288 -4.70 25.05 -22.54
C GLU A 288 -4.31 26.19 -21.61
N LEU A 289 -3.99 27.35 -22.19
CA LEU A 289 -3.75 28.58 -21.46
C LEU A 289 -5.00 29.02 -20.69
N GLU A 290 -6.17 29.05 -21.33
CA GLU A 290 -7.44 29.39 -20.66
C GLU A 290 -7.71 28.48 -19.46
N ASN A 291 -7.56 27.16 -19.64
CA ASN A 291 -7.74 26.19 -18.56
C ASN A 291 -6.71 26.37 -17.43
N GLY A 292 -5.45 26.63 -17.78
CA GLY A 292 -4.40 26.92 -16.80
C GLY A 292 -4.64 28.22 -16.04
N LEU A 293 -5.17 29.26 -16.70
CA LEU A 293 -5.54 30.53 -16.07
C LEU A 293 -6.72 30.35 -15.10
N LEU A 294 -7.72 29.54 -15.43
CA LEU A 294 -8.81 29.21 -14.51
C LEU A 294 -8.29 28.53 -13.24
N ALA A 295 -7.41 27.52 -13.40
CA ALA A 295 -6.77 26.86 -12.27
C ALA A 295 -5.90 27.83 -11.45
N LEU A 296 -5.20 28.76 -12.11
CA LEU A 296 -4.41 29.79 -11.44
C LEU A 296 -5.28 30.76 -10.63
N ILE A 297 -6.45 31.16 -11.15
CA ILE A 297 -7.39 32.01 -10.42
C ILE A 297 -7.85 31.30 -9.15
N GLU A 298 -8.25 30.03 -9.24
CA GLU A 298 -8.61 29.22 -8.05
C GLU A 298 -7.46 29.16 -7.03
N PHE A 299 -6.24 28.89 -7.51
CA PHE A 299 -5.03 28.89 -6.68
C PHE A 299 -4.83 30.22 -5.95
N LEU A 300 -4.87 31.34 -6.66
CA LEU A 300 -4.64 32.66 -6.08
C LEU A 300 -5.73 33.04 -5.07
N THR A 301 -6.97 32.59 -5.27
CA THR A 301 -8.06 32.81 -4.31
C THR A 301 -7.94 31.96 -3.05
N GLU A 302 -7.32 30.78 -3.12
CA GLU A 302 -7.10 29.93 -1.93
C GLU A 302 -5.88 30.35 -1.11
N VAL A 303 -4.87 30.96 -1.74
CA VAL A 303 -3.61 31.38 -1.08
C VAL A 303 -3.69 32.81 -0.51
N SER A 304 -4.63 33.64 -0.97
CA SER A 304 -4.90 35.01 -0.48
C SER A 304 -5.64 35.04 0.86
#